data_AF-A0A950UUN9-F1
#
_entry.id   AF-A0A950UUN9-F1
#
_cell.length_a   1.000
_cell.length_b   1.000
_cell.length_c   1.000
_cell.angle_alpha   90.00
_cell.angle_beta   90.00
_cell.angle_gamma   90.00
#
_symmetry.space_group_name_H-M   'P 1'
#
loop_
_entity.id
_entity.type
_entity.pdbx_description
1 polymer ?
#
loop_
_entity_poly.entity_id
_entity_poly.type
_entity_poly.pdbx_seq_one_letter_code
_entity_poly.pdbx_strand_id
1 'polypeptide(L)'
;MLSRVADSLYWMARYLERGEHTARLIAVKLESMVEQSQEDSEAAWHRVVEALSGEEFAPKAHDAYAITQAIGFNRLNPSSLVSSLRYARDNARQVREQLSTEVWEHLNKLYLRLQPVTVDAVWSHSPARIFRDALEDFHTLEGVIISTLSHNEGWYFLQLGRHIERAQLVSRVLDMHFRHLPGVSTPKYFDWLVLLKFCTAFEPYCKAYTASIQPERIAQFLVFDPEFPHSVRFAIDQVVEALSRVA
;
A
#
# COMPACT_ATOMS: atom_id res chain seq x y z
N MET A 1 -22.54 11.53 -14.02
CA MET A 1 -22.60 10.14 -13.50
C MET A 1 -23.49 10.04 -12.24
N LEU A 2 -24.10 8.88 -11.91
CA LEU A 2 -24.86 8.70 -10.66
C LEU A 2 -23.93 8.68 -9.43
N SER A 3 -24.34 9.32 -8.33
CA SER A 3 -23.53 9.43 -7.10
C SER A 3 -23.03 8.08 -6.55
N ARG A 4 -23.85 7.01 -6.63
CA ARG A 4 -23.42 5.66 -6.16
C ARG A 4 -22.27 5.08 -6.98
N VAL A 5 -22.24 5.41 -8.28
CA VAL A 5 -21.24 4.89 -9.21
C VAL A 5 -19.90 5.58 -8.95
N ALA A 6 -19.93 6.90 -8.75
CA ALA A 6 -18.79 7.68 -8.27
C ALA A 6 -18.21 7.10 -6.98
N ASP A 7 -19.06 6.91 -5.96
CA ASP A 7 -18.66 6.41 -4.65
C ASP A 7 -18.01 5.02 -4.73
N SER A 8 -18.59 4.12 -5.53
CA SER A 8 -18.03 2.78 -5.72
C SER A 8 -16.66 2.80 -6.42
N LEU A 9 -16.50 3.60 -7.48
CA LEU A 9 -15.21 3.73 -8.18
C LEU A 9 -14.14 4.35 -7.27
N TYR A 10 -14.50 5.42 -6.55
CA TYR A 10 -13.65 6.07 -5.57
C TYR A 10 -13.15 5.08 -4.51
N TRP A 11 -14.06 4.37 -3.84
CA TRP A 11 -13.68 3.41 -2.81
C TRP A 11 -12.95 2.20 -3.36
N MET A 12 -13.32 1.69 -4.54
CA MET A 12 -12.59 0.61 -5.19
C MET A 12 -11.11 0.98 -5.34
N ALA A 13 -10.81 2.16 -5.88
CA ALA A 13 -9.42 2.61 -6.08
C ALA A 13 -8.66 2.76 -4.75
N ARG A 14 -9.31 3.29 -3.70
CA ARG A 14 -8.71 3.36 -2.36
C ARG A 14 -8.34 1.99 -1.81
N TYR A 15 -9.24 1.02 -1.93
CA TYR A 15 -8.98 -0.32 -1.42
C TYR A 15 -7.91 -1.07 -2.22
N LEU A 16 -7.80 -0.82 -3.54
CA LEU A 16 -6.71 -1.36 -4.35
C LEU A 16 -5.35 -0.78 -3.93
N GLU A 17 -5.25 0.54 -3.78
CA GLU A 17 -4.03 1.21 -3.32
C GLU A 17 -3.61 0.74 -1.91
N ARG A 18 -4.57 0.58 -0.99
CA ARG A 18 -4.31 0.02 0.35
C ARG A 18 -3.82 -1.43 0.31
N GLY A 19 -4.45 -2.26 -0.52
CA GLY A 19 -4.06 -3.66 -0.68
C GLY A 19 -2.64 -3.79 -1.22
N GLU A 20 -2.32 -3.03 -2.26
CA GLU A 20 -0.98 -2.94 -2.85
C GLU A 20 0.04 -2.53 -1.79
N HIS A 21 -0.18 -1.38 -1.14
CA HIS A 21 0.73 -0.87 -0.11
C HIS A 21 0.94 -1.85 1.04
N THR A 22 -0.13 -2.52 1.49
CA THR A 22 -0.06 -3.54 2.54
C THR A 22 0.82 -4.72 2.11
N ALA A 23 0.63 -5.22 0.88
CA ALA A 23 1.46 -6.28 0.35
C ALA A 23 2.93 -5.86 0.25
N ARG A 24 3.19 -4.60 -0.15
CA ARG A 24 4.53 -4.02 -0.30
C ARG A 24 5.27 -3.96 1.04
N LEU A 25 4.63 -3.39 2.06
CA LEU A 25 5.23 -3.25 3.38
C LEU A 25 5.57 -4.60 4.00
N ILE A 26 4.66 -5.58 3.90
CA ILE A 26 4.89 -6.92 4.44
C ILE A 26 6.01 -7.63 3.66
N ALA A 27 6.00 -7.58 2.31
CA ALA A 27 7.05 -8.20 1.49
C ALA A 27 8.44 -7.65 1.83
N VAL A 28 8.60 -6.32 1.78
CA VAL A 28 9.87 -5.64 2.07
C VAL A 28 10.32 -5.95 3.49
N LYS A 29 9.41 -5.91 4.47
CA LYS A 29 9.78 -6.16 5.86
C LYS A 29 10.22 -7.61 6.07
N LEU A 30 9.51 -8.60 5.53
CA LEU A 30 9.89 -10.02 5.61
C LEU A 30 11.24 -10.29 4.94
N GLU A 31 11.55 -9.63 3.82
CA GLU A 31 12.85 -9.74 3.15
C GLU A 31 13.98 -9.10 3.97
N SER A 32 13.68 -8.01 4.67
CA SER A 32 14.65 -7.27 5.47
C SER A 32 15.00 -7.92 6.81
N MET A 33 14.28 -8.98 7.22
CA MET A 33 14.44 -9.61 8.55
C MET A 33 15.81 -10.26 8.76
N VAL A 34 16.50 -10.69 7.69
CA VAL A 34 17.79 -11.38 7.79
C VAL A 34 18.91 -10.41 8.21
N GLU A 35 18.71 -9.11 8.00
CA GLU A 35 19.74 -8.08 8.15
C GLU A 35 19.67 -7.33 9.49
N GLN A 36 18.72 -7.67 10.37
CA GLN A 36 18.44 -6.93 11.62
C GLN A 36 18.66 -7.78 12.89
N SER A 37 19.02 -7.09 13.98
CA SER A 37 18.92 -7.66 15.33
C SER A 37 17.44 -7.88 15.72
N GLN A 38 17.18 -8.72 16.72
CA GLN A 38 15.81 -9.00 17.16
C GLN A 38 15.08 -7.74 17.66
N GLU A 39 15.73 -6.94 18.51
CA GLU A 39 15.16 -5.69 19.04
C GLU A 39 14.85 -4.67 17.94
N ASP A 40 15.77 -4.52 16.97
CA ASP A 40 15.55 -3.62 15.82
C ASP A 40 14.39 -4.12 14.94
N SER A 41 14.25 -5.44 14.82
CA SER A 41 13.18 -6.05 14.04
C SER A 41 11.80 -5.78 14.66
N GLU A 42 11.66 -5.93 15.99
CA GLU A 42 10.42 -5.66 16.73
C GLU A 42 10.00 -4.19 16.64
N ALA A 43 10.94 -3.26 16.85
CA ALA A 43 10.69 -1.82 16.72
C ALA A 43 10.23 -1.42 15.30
N ALA A 44 10.87 -1.99 14.28
CA ALA A 44 10.50 -1.73 12.89
C ALA A 44 9.14 -2.38 12.52
N TRP A 45 8.82 -3.55 13.06
CA TRP A 45 7.51 -4.18 12.90
C TRP A 45 6.41 -3.37 13.58
N HIS A 46 6.68 -2.78 14.74
CA HIS A 46 5.75 -1.86 15.41
C HIS A 46 5.36 -0.69 14.50
N ARG A 47 6.35 -0.02 13.88
CA ARG A 47 6.12 1.06 12.90
C ARG A 47 5.26 0.62 11.73
N VAL A 48 5.48 -0.59 11.19
CA VAL A 48 4.70 -1.14 10.08
C VAL A 48 3.24 -1.37 10.48
N VAL A 49 3.01 -1.97 11.66
CA VAL A 49 1.67 -2.26 12.17
C VAL A 49 0.88 -0.98 12.41
N GLU A 50 1.49 0.00 13.08
CA GLU A 50 0.86 1.29 13.38
C GLU A 50 0.52 2.06 12.10
N ALA A 51 1.41 2.04 11.10
CA ALA A 51 1.17 2.67 9.80
C ALA A 51 -0.01 2.04 9.03
N LEU A 52 -0.19 0.71 9.10
CA LEU A 52 -1.18 -0.03 8.30
C LEU A 52 -2.55 -0.17 8.98
N SER A 53 -2.58 -0.52 10.27
CA SER A 53 -3.82 -0.95 10.95
C SER A 53 -4.23 -0.05 12.12
N GLY A 54 -3.35 0.84 12.58
CA GLY A 54 -3.54 1.52 13.87
C GLY A 54 -3.52 0.54 15.05
N GLU A 55 -3.81 1.03 16.26
CA GLU A 55 -3.67 0.26 17.50
C GLU A 55 -4.70 -0.87 17.66
N GLU A 56 -5.92 -0.72 17.12
CA GLU A 56 -7.05 -1.62 17.39
C GLU A 56 -6.81 -3.07 16.92
N PHE A 57 -6.12 -3.24 15.79
CA PHE A 57 -5.85 -4.55 15.19
C PHE A 57 -4.37 -4.95 15.29
N ALA A 58 -3.58 -4.21 16.06
CA ALA A 58 -2.19 -4.56 16.31
C ALA A 58 -2.12 -5.87 17.12
N PRO A 59 -1.39 -6.90 16.66
CA PRO A 59 -1.19 -8.09 17.46
C PRO A 59 -0.40 -7.75 18.72
N LYS A 60 -0.70 -8.45 19.82
CA LYS A 60 0.03 -8.30 21.09
C LYS A 60 1.49 -8.76 21.00
N ALA A 61 1.77 -9.70 20.10
CA ALA A 61 3.10 -10.16 19.79
C ALA A 61 3.62 -9.45 18.53
N HIS A 62 4.82 -8.87 18.62
CA HIS A 62 5.51 -8.21 17.50
C HIS A 62 6.35 -9.18 16.66
N ASP A 63 5.98 -10.46 16.64
CA ASP A 63 6.60 -11.43 15.76
C ASP A 63 6.03 -11.37 14.33
N ALA A 64 6.85 -11.74 13.36
CA ALA A 64 6.49 -11.63 11.94
C ALA A 64 5.29 -12.50 11.55
N TYR A 65 5.06 -13.62 12.24
CA TYR A 65 3.94 -14.53 11.97
C TYR A 65 2.61 -13.89 12.37
N ALA A 66 2.52 -13.41 13.61
CA ALA A 66 1.33 -12.78 14.15
C ALA A 66 0.95 -11.52 13.36
N ILE A 67 1.94 -10.69 13.00
CA ILE A 67 1.73 -9.49 12.19
C ILE A 67 1.23 -9.84 10.80
N THR A 68 1.82 -10.84 10.16
CA THR A 68 1.41 -11.22 8.81
C THR A 68 0.02 -11.84 8.80
N GLN A 69 -0.35 -12.61 9.82
CA GLN A 69 -1.73 -13.06 9.99
C GLN A 69 -2.67 -11.86 10.20
N ALA A 70 -2.33 -10.94 11.10
CA ALA A 70 -3.18 -9.80 11.47
C ALA A 70 -3.41 -8.80 10.32
N ILE A 71 -2.39 -8.54 9.51
CA ILE A 71 -2.41 -7.50 8.47
C ILE A 71 -2.56 -8.10 7.07
N GLY A 72 -2.07 -9.31 6.83
CA GLY A 72 -2.26 -10.00 5.55
C GLY A 72 -3.64 -10.64 5.43
N PHE A 73 -4.01 -11.48 6.40
CA PHE A 73 -5.05 -12.50 6.20
C PHE A 73 -6.23 -12.44 7.19
N ASN A 74 -6.18 -11.58 8.20
CA ASN A 74 -7.28 -11.42 9.15
C ASN A 74 -8.48 -10.71 8.50
N ARG A 75 -9.56 -11.46 8.28
CA ARG A 75 -10.80 -10.96 7.66
C ARG A 75 -11.63 -10.05 8.56
N LEU A 76 -11.32 -10.00 9.85
CA LEU A 76 -11.94 -9.08 10.81
C LEU A 76 -11.25 -7.72 10.82
N ASN A 77 -9.97 -7.65 10.42
CA ASN A 77 -9.25 -6.39 10.26
C ASN A 77 -9.68 -5.74 8.91
N PRO A 78 -10.35 -4.59 8.91
CA PRO A 78 -10.77 -3.91 7.67
C PRO A 78 -9.60 -3.41 6.82
N SER A 79 -8.44 -3.19 7.45
CA SER A 79 -7.21 -2.73 6.79
C SER A 79 -6.35 -3.88 6.26
N SER A 80 -6.73 -5.14 6.48
CA SER A 80 -5.92 -6.25 5.98
C SER A 80 -5.93 -6.35 4.46
N LEU A 81 -4.90 -6.99 3.89
CA LEU A 81 -4.79 -7.22 2.45
C LEU A 81 -6.04 -7.94 1.89
N VAL A 82 -6.46 -9.04 2.53
CA VAL A 82 -7.65 -9.80 2.08
C VAL A 82 -8.94 -8.99 2.24
N SER A 83 -9.09 -8.22 3.31
CA SER A 83 -10.26 -7.35 3.49
C SER A 83 -10.31 -6.24 2.45
N SER A 84 -9.17 -5.58 2.18
CA SER A 84 -9.05 -4.54 1.15
C SER A 84 -9.42 -5.08 -0.23
N LEU A 85 -8.91 -6.26 -0.61
CA LEU A 85 -9.29 -6.91 -1.87
C LEU A 85 -10.77 -7.28 -1.94
N ARG A 86 -11.35 -7.78 -0.84
CA ARG A 86 -12.80 -8.04 -0.77
C ARG A 86 -13.59 -6.75 -1.03
N TYR A 87 -13.25 -5.66 -0.35
CA TYR A 87 -13.95 -4.40 -0.49
C TYR A 87 -13.78 -3.79 -1.89
N ALA A 88 -12.57 -3.84 -2.46
CA ALA A 88 -12.33 -3.42 -3.84
C ALA A 88 -13.22 -4.21 -4.82
N ARG A 89 -13.26 -5.53 -4.68
CA ARG A 89 -14.07 -6.41 -5.53
C ARG A 89 -15.58 -6.17 -5.36
N ASP A 90 -16.04 -5.94 -4.14
CA ASP A 90 -17.46 -5.66 -3.89
C ASP A 90 -17.89 -4.32 -4.48
N ASN A 91 -17.04 -3.30 -4.42
CA ASN A 91 -17.28 -2.04 -5.14
C ASN A 91 -17.27 -2.25 -6.66
N ALA A 92 -16.27 -2.97 -7.19
CA ALA A 92 -16.18 -3.30 -8.62
C ALA A 92 -17.44 -4.01 -9.15
N ARG A 93 -18.02 -4.90 -8.33
CA ARG A 93 -19.24 -5.64 -8.67
C ARG A 93 -20.46 -4.72 -8.79
N GLN A 94 -20.53 -3.67 -7.97
CA GLN A 94 -21.66 -2.73 -7.98
C GLN A 94 -21.69 -1.82 -9.20
N VAL A 95 -20.53 -1.62 -9.83
CA VAL A 95 -20.32 -0.77 -11.01
C VAL A 95 -19.71 -1.57 -12.18
N ARG A 96 -20.08 -2.85 -12.30
CA ARG A 96 -19.49 -3.77 -13.28
C ARG A 96 -19.58 -3.24 -14.72
N GLU A 97 -20.63 -2.47 -15.02
CA GLU A 97 -20.89 -1.81 -16.29
C GLU A 97 -19.92 -0.66 -16.62
N GLN A 98 -19.22 -0.11 -15.62
CA GLN A 98 -18.19 0.91 -15.80
C GLN A 98 -16.79 0.32 -16.02
N LEU A 99 -16.65 -0.99 -15.87
CA LEU A 99 -15.36 -1.69 -15.92
C LEU A 99 -15.28 -2.56 -17.17
N SER A 100 -14.08 -2.63 -17.74
CA SER A 100 -13.76 -3.64 -18.73
C SER A 100 -13.84 -5.05 -18.12
N THR A 101 -13.99 -6.07 -18.96
CA THR A 101 -14.02 -7.45 -18.49
C THR A 101 -12.69 -7.87 -17.90
N GLU A 102 -11.61 -7.37 -18.47
CA GLU A 102 -10.24 -7.59 -18.07
C GLU A 102 -10.00 -7.06 -16.65
N VAL A 103 -10.42 -5.82 -16.33
CA VAL A 103 -10.29 -5.27 -14.96
C VAL A 103 -11.01 -6.15 -13.95
N TRP A 104 -12.25 -6.55 -14.25
CA TRP A 104 -13.03 -7.42 -13.36
C TRP A 104 -12.39 -8.79 -13.16
N GLU A 105 -11.93 -9.43 -14.22
CA GLU A 105 -11.33 -10.76 -14.18
C GLU A 105 -10.01 -10.76 -13.40
N HIS A 106 -9.13 -9.79 -13.64
CA HIS A 106 -7.87 -9.67 -12.91
C HIS A 106 -8.09 -9.44 -11.41
N LEU A 107 -8.98 -8.51 -11.04
CA LEU A 107 -9.32 -8.26 -9.64
C LEU A 107 -9.94 -9.50 -8.97
N ASN A 108 -10.89 -10.15 -9.65
CA ASN A 108 -11.56 -11.34 -9.13
C ASN A 108 -10.57 -12.52 -8.98
N LYS A 109 -9.66 -12.70 -9.93
CA LYS A 109 -8.60 -13.73 -9.88
C LYS A 109 -7.65 -13.49 -8.71
N LEU A 110 -7.17 -12.26 -8.52
CA LEU A 110 -6.33 -11.88 -7.39
C LEU A 110 -7.02 -12.17 -6.04
N TYR A 111 -8.29 -11.74 -5.90
CA TYR A 111 -9.06 -12.02 -4.69
C TYR A 111 -9.22 -13.53 -4.44
N LEU A 112 -9.63 -14.30 -5.44
CA LEU A 112 -9.84 -15.75 -5.30
C LEU A 112 -8.53 -16.51 -5.00
N ARG A 113 -7.39 -16.00 -5.48
CA ARG A 113 -6.06 -16.56 -5.17
C ARG A 113 -5.67 -16.35 -3.71
N LEU A 114 -5.94 -15.17 -3.15
CA LEU A 114 -5.52 -14.81 -1.79
C LEU A 114 -6.55 -15.15 -0.71
N GLN A 115 -7.84 -15.23 -1.04
CA GLN A 115 -8.91 -15.55 -0.08
C GLN A 115 -8.69 -16.86 0.70
N PRO A 116 -8.29 -18.00 0.09
CA PRO A 116 -8.16 -19.27 0.81
C PRO A 116 -6.83 -19.40 1.57
N VAL A 117 -5.91 -18.46 1.40
CA VAL A 117 -4.57 -18.53 1.99
C VAL A 117 -4.63 -18.40 3.51
N THR A 118 -3.89 -19.26 4.19
CA THR A 118 -3.65 -19.19 5.63
C THR A 118 -2.19 -18.84 5.90
N VAL A 119 -1.91 -18.18 7.02
CA VAL A 119 -0.54 -17.89 7.43
C VAL A 119 0.31 -19.17 7.56
N ASP A 120 -0.25 -20.28 8.02
CA ASP A 120 0.49 -21.55 8.13
C ASP A 120 1.02 -22.05 6.78
N ALA A 121 0.22 -21.92 5.72
CA ALA A 121 0.65 -22.27 4.36
C ALA A 121 1.76 -21.35 3.84
N VAL A 122 1.71 -20.07 4.21
CA VAL A 122 2.72 -19.06 3.85
C VAL A 122 4.05 -19.33 4.57
N TRP A 123 4.00 -19.70 5.85
CA TRP A 123 5.18 -20.00 6.68
C TRP A 123 5.85 -21.32 6.34
N SER A 124 5.11 -22.25 5.73
CA SER A 124 5.66 -23.51 5.23
C SER A 124 6.58 -23.33 4.00
N HIS A 125 6.64 -22.13 3.42
CA HIS A 125 7.43 -21.79 2.23
C HIS A 125 8.27 -20.52 2.49
N SER A 126 8.37 -19.63 1.48
CA SER A 126 8.99 -18.30 1.61
C SER A 126 7.89 -17.27 1.92
N PRO A 127 7.83 -16.71 3.14
CA PRO A 127 6.72 -15.84 3.53
C PRO A 127 6.58 -14.58 2.70
N ALA A 128 7.71 -14.01 2.22
CA ALA A 128 7.69 -12.82 1.37
C ALA A 128 7.14 -13.09 -0.04
N ARG A 129 7.25 -14.32 -0.55
CA ARG A 129 6.93 -14.65 -1.95
C ARG A 129 5.48 -14.37 -2.28
N ILE A 130 4.54 -14.76 -1.41
CA ILE A 130 3.11 -14.57 -1.69
C ILE A 130 2.75 -13.08 -1.82
N PHE A 131 3.40 -12.22 -1.05
CA PHE A 131 3.19 -10.78 -1.10
C PHE A 131 3.84 -10.19 -2.35
N ARG A 132 5.03 -10.66 -2.77
CA ARG A 132 5.61 -10.30 -4.07
C ARG A 132 4.70 -10.69 -5.24
N ASP A 133 4.19 -11.92 -5.26
CA ASP A 133 3.27 -12.38 -6.29
C ASP A 133 1.98 -11.54 -6.29
N ALA A 134 1.51 -11.09 -5.11
CA ALA A 134 0.38 -10.15 -5.01
C ALA A 134 0.71 -8.76 -5.58
N LEU A 135 1.91 -8.24 -5.34
CA LEU A 135 2.37 -6.97 -5.92
C LEU A 135 2.42 -7.02 -7.44
N GLU A 136 2.92 -8.12 -8.01
CA GLU A 136 2.92 -8.33 -9.46
C GLU A 136 1.49 -8.34 -10.03
N ASP A 137 0.54 -8.98 -9.34
CA ASP A 137 -0.87 -8.96 -9.72
C ASP A 137 -1.48 -7.55 -9.62
N PHE A 138 -1.15 -6.77 -8.58
CA PHE A 138 -1.59 -5.36 -8.47
C PHE A 138 -1.02 -4.49 -9.59
N HIS A 139 0.27 -4.61 -9.90
CA HIS A 139 0.87 -3.87 -11.02
C HIS A 139 0.27 -4.28 -12.37
N THR A 140 -0.04 -5.56 -12.55
CA THR A 140 -0.73 -6.05 -13.74
C THR A 140 -2.13 -5.47 -13.84
N LEU A 141 -2.90 -5.49 -12.74
CA LEU A 141 -4.23 -4.91 -12.67
C LEU A 141 -4.22 -3.41 -12.98
N GLU A 142 -3.23 -2.68 -12.45
CA GLU A 142 -3.03 -1.26 -12.74
C GLU A 142 -2.79 -1.01 -14.24
N GLY A 143 -1.94 -1.81 -14.87
CA GLY A 143 -1.72 -1.75 -16.32
C GLY A 143 -3.02 -2.01 -17.10
N VAL A 144 -3.80 -3.01 -16.70
CA VAL A 144 -5.09 -3.34 -17.33
C VAL A 144 -6.09 -2.18 -17.17
N ILE A 145 -6.16 -1.55 -15.99
CA ILE A 145 -7.01 -0.38 -15.72
C ILE A 145 -6.66 0.76 -16.69
N ILE A 146 -5.38 1.12 -16.79
CA ILE A 146 -4.91 2.21 -17.67
C ILE A 146 -5.14 1.87 -19.14
N SER A 147 -4.94 0.62 -19.55
CA SER A 147 -5.02 0.23 -20.97
C SER A 147 -6.44 0.02 -21.50
N THR A 148 -7.42 -0.27 -20.65
CA THR A 148 -8.75 -0.73 -21.09
C THR A 148 -9.90 0.19 -20.72
N LEU A 149 -9.76 1.04 -19.70
CA LEU A 149 -10.82 1.97 -19.30
C LEU A 149 -10.76 3.27 -20.12
N SER A 150 -11.93 3.80 -20.46
CA SER A 150 -12.02 5.16 -21.03
C SER A 150 -11.78 6.20 -19.95
N HIS A 151 -10.99 7.24 -20.24
CA HIS A 151 -10.67 8.33 -19.30
C HIS A 151 -11.81 9.37 -19.20
N ASN A 152 -13.00 8.93 -18.78
CA ASN A 152 -14.19 9.76 -18.58
C ASN A 152 -14.36 10.17 -17.10
N GLU A 153 -15.54 10.66 -16.69
CA GLU A 153 -15.81 11.01 -15.29
C GLU A 153 -15.43 9.88 -14.30
N GLY A 154 -15.77 8.62 -14.62
CA GLY A 154 -15.48 7.47 -13.76
C GLY A 154 -13.98 7.23 -13.55
N TRP A 155 -13.17 7.49 -14.58
CA TRP A 155 -11.71 7.46 -14.48
C TRP A 155 -11.20 8.45 -13.44
N TYR A 156 -11.72 9.68 -13.43
CA TYR A 156 -11.25 10.69 -12.48
C TYR A 156 -11.66 10.36 -11.04
N PHE A 157 -12.78 9.68 -10.80
CA PHE A 157 -13.09 9.15 -9.46
C PHE A 157 -12.12 8.02 -9.02
N LEU A 158 -11.66 7.17 -9.96
CA LEU A 158 -10.59 6.22 -9.67
C LEU A 158 -9.30 6.93 -9.27
N GLN A 159 -8.90 7.96 -10.04
CA GLN A 159 -7.71 8.75 -9.74
C GLN A 159 -7.82 9.45 -8.38
N LEU A 160 -8.98 10.03 -8.04
CA LEU A 160 -9.22 10.63 -6.72
C LEU A 160 -9.02 9.62 -5.60
N GLY A 161 -9.64 8.44 -5.70
CA GLY A 161 -9.51 7.40 -4.69
C GLY A 161 -8.05 6.96 -4.51
N ARG A 162 -7.39 6.62 -5.62
CA ARG A 162 -5.99 6.20 -5.64
C ARG A 162 -5.07 7.22 -4.97
N HIS A 163 -5.11 8.47 -5.42
CA HIS A 163 -4.14 9.47 -4.97
C HIS A 163 -4.42 9.98 -3.56
N ILE A 164 -5.69 10.03 -3.13
CA ILE A 164 -6.02 10.31 -1.72
C ILE A 164 -5.47 9.21 -0.81
N GLU A 165 -5.71 7.93 -1.14
CA GLU A 165 -5.22 6.83 -0.33
C GLU A 165 -3.69 6.82 -0.30
N ARG A 166 -3.03 6.99 -1.46
CA ARG A 166 -1.56 7.04 -1.54
C ARG A 166 -0.97 8.14 -0.68
N ALA A 167 -1.50 9.36 -0.77
CA ALA A 167 -1.02 10.48 0.04
C ALA A 167 -1.14 10.18 1.54
N GLN A 168 -2.25 9.57 1.97
CA GLN A 168 -2.48 9.18 3.35
C GLN A 168 -1.51 8.08 3.82
N LEU A 169 -1.31 7.04 3.01
CA LEU A 169 -0.42 5.91 3.33
C LEU A 169 1.04 6.35 3.42
N VAL A 170 1.54 7.12 2.43
CA VAL A 170 2.90 7.66 2.46
C VAL A 170 3.11 8.58 3.67
N SER A 171 2.14 9.46 3.95
CA SER A 171 2.22 10.36 5.10
C SER A 171 2.27 9.60 6.43
N ARG A 172 1.51 8.50 6.55
CA ARG A 172 1.52 7.65 7.75
C ARG A 172 2.86 6.95 7.95
N VAL A 173 3.41 6.34 6.91
CA VAL A 173 4.70 5.64 7.02
C VAL A 173 5.81 6.65 7.33
N LEU A 174 5.79 7.84 6.73
CA LEU A 174 6.70 8.93 7.09
C LEU A 174 6.57 9.33 8.57
N ASP A 175 5.35 9.65 9.02
CA ASP A 175 5.08 10.04 10.41
C ASP A 175 5.60 8.98 11.40
N MET A 176 5.38 7.69 11.15
CA MET A 176 5.89 6.61 12.00
C MET A 176 7.42 6.52 12.06
N HIS A 177 8.13 6.96 11.01
CA HIS A 177 9.59 6.98 11.02
C HIS A 177 10.14 8.25 11.66
N PHE A 178 9.48 9.40 11.54
CA PHE A 178 9.94 10.65 12.15
C PHE A 178 9.48 10.86 13.59
N ARG A 179 8.42 10.17 14.02
CA ARG A 179 7.89 10.24 15.38
C ARG A 179 8.83 9.56 16.37
N HIS A 180 9.09 10.24 17.49
CA HIS A 180 9.74 9.63 18.65
C HIS A 180 8.71 8.92 19.52
N LEU A 181 8.72 7.58 19.48
CA LEU A 181 7.81 6.74 20.28
C LEU A 181 8.54 6.28 21.57
N PRO A 182 7.97 6.52 22.77
CA PRO A 182 8.57 6.07 24.02
C PRO A 182 8.78 4.55 24.03
N GLY A 183 10.01 4.10 24.33
CA GLY A 183 10.34 2.67 24.36
C GLY A 183 10.59 2.02 22.99
N VAL A 184 10.50 2.77 21.89
CA VAL A 184 10.86 2.32 20.54
C VAL A 184 12.19 2.96 20.14
N SER A 185 13.12 2.17 19.61
CA SER A 185 14.41 2.69 19.14
C SER A 185 14.23 3.65 17.96
N THR A 186 15.03 4.72 17.96
CA THR A 186 15.09 5.67 16.83
C THR A 186 15.52 4.95 15.55
N PRO A 187 14.94 5.28 14.38
CA PRO A 187 15.29 4.60 13.13
C PRO A 187 16.79 4.70 12.82
N LYS A 188 17.40 3.55 12.53
CA LYS A 188 18.80 3.43 12.10
C LYS A 188 18.90 3.53 10.58
N TYR A 189 20.12 3.55 10.06
CA TYR A 189 20.39 3.61 8.61
C TYR A 189 19.54 2.63 7.79
N PHE A 190 19.42 1.39 8.24
CA PHE A 190 18.67 0.36 7.53
C PHE A 190 17.15 0.59 7.56
N ASP A 191 16.60 1.19 8.62
CA ASP A 191 15.18 1.56 8.67
C ASP A 191 14.85 2.62 7.61
N TRP A 192 15.74 3.58 7.38
CA TRP A 192 15.58 4.59 6.33
C TRP A 192 15.64 3.98 4.92
N LEU A 193 16.48 2.96 4.72
CA LEU A 193 16.51 2.19 3.47
C LEU A 193 15.20 1.42 3.26
N VAL A 194 14.68 0.80 4.32
CA VAL A 194 13.39 0.09 4.29
C VAL A 194 12.23 1.05 4.03
N LEU A 195 12.22 2.25 4.62
CA LEU A 195 11.25 3.31 4.33
C LEU A 195 11.24 3.68 2.85
N LEU A 196 12.41 3.88 2.24
CA LEU A 196 12.49 4.15 0.80
C LEU A 196 11.90 2.99 -0.02
N LYS A 197 12.16 1.73 0.36
CA LYS A 197 11.56 0.56 -0.31
C LYS A 197 10.04 0.48 -0.12
N PHE A 198 9.53 0.81 1.07
CA PHE A 198 8.09 0.90 1.34
C PHE A 198 7.38 1.90 0.42
N CYS A 199 8.07 2.96 -0.01
CA CYS A 199 7.52 3.97 -0.90
C CYS A 199 7.94 3.80 -2.37
N THR A 200 8.58 2.69 -2.78
CA THR A 200 9.19 2.52 -4.12
C THR A 200 10.20 3.59 -4.52
N ALA A 201 10.79 4.23 -3.52
CA ALA A 201 11.53 5.47 -3.65
C ALA A 201 13.04 5.26 -3.68
N PHE A 202 13.55 4.04 -3.46
CA PHE A 202 14.99 3.83 -3.31
C PHE A 202 15.79 4.26 -4.55
N GLU A 203 15.46 3.73 -5.74
CA GLU A 203 16.16 4.08 -6.97
C GLU A 203 15.90 5.54 -7.40
N PRO A 204 14.66 6.06 -7.37
CA PRO A 204 14.39 7.48 -7.65
C PRO A 204 15.12 8.45 -6.71
N TYR A 205 15.15 8.16 -5.40
CA TYR A 205 15.89 8.93 -4.41
C TYR A 205 17.39 8.95 -4.73
N CYS A 206 17.97 7.79 -5.04
CA CYS A 206 19.38 7.69 -5.40
C CYS A 206 19.73 8.52 -6.63
N LYS A 207 18.81 8.64 -7.60
CA LYS A 207 18.98 9.48 -8.79
C LYS A 207 18.88 10.97 -8.47
N ALA A 208 17.97 11.37 -7.58
CA ALA A 208 17.75 12.77 -7.23
C ALA A 208 18.84 13.36 -6.31
N TYR A 209 19.35 12.57 -5.36
CA TYR A 209 20.32 13.04 -4.36
C TYR A 209 21.68 12.38 -4.49
N THR A 210 21.76 11.07 -4.27
CA THR A 210 22.92 10.15 -4.30
C THR A 210 22.56 8.93 -3.44
N ALA A 211 23.40 7.88 -3.43
CA ALA A 211 23.22 6.72 -2.53
C ALA A 211 23.40 7.04 -1.03
N SER A 212 23.65 8.30 -0.66
CA SER A 212 23.73 8.72 0.75
C SER A 212 22.33 8.87 1.33
N ILE A 213 22.00 8.02 2.30
CA ILE A 213 20.72 8.04 3.01
C ILE A 213 20.77 9.10 4.13
N GLN A 214 19.96 10.15 3.98
CA GLN A 214 19.82 11.22 4.98
C GLN A 214 18.32 11.43 5.26
N PRO A 215 17.87 11.36 6.53
CA PRO A 215 16.45 11.50 6.87
C PRO A 215 15.80 12.74 6.30
N GLU A 216 16.46 13.90 6.40
CA GLU A 216 15.93 15.18 5.93
C GLU A 216 15.73 15.18 4.41
N ARG A 217 16.63 14.54 3.66
CA ARG A 217 16.51 14.39 2.20
C ARG A 217 15.41 13.40 1.82
N ILE A 218 15.23 12.34 2.60
CA ILE A 218 14.11 11.39 2.41
C ILE A 218 12.78 12.11 2.60
N ALA A 219 12.63 12.89 3.68
CA ALA A 219 11.43 13.69 3.90
C ALA A 219 11.23 14.69 2.77
N GLN A 220 12.29 15.40 2.36
CA GLN A 220 12.22 16.35 1.26
C GLN A 220 11.74 15.68 -0.04
N PHE A 221 12.28 14.50 -0.37
CA PHE A 221 11.91 13.73 -1.54
C PHE A 221 10.45 13.24 -1.49
N LEU A 222 10.09 12.53 -0.42
CA LEU A 222 8.77 11.90 -0.28
C LEU A 222 7.65 12.92 -0.04
N VAL A 223 7.94 14.13 0.42
CA VAL A 223 6.92 15.16 0.62
C VAL A 223 6.79 16.08 -0.59
N PHE A 224 7.91 16.57 -1.16
CA PHE A 224 7.88 17.74 -2.04
C PHE A 224 8.23 17.48 -3.51
N ASP A 225 8.67 16.27 -3.87
CA ASP A 225 9.01 15.97 -5.25
C ASP A 225 7.77 16.02 -6.16
N PRO A 226 7.73 16.82 -7.24
CA PRO A 226 6.55 16.95 -8.07
C PRO A 226 6.40 15.87 -9.15
N GLU A 227 7.41 15.01 -9.35
CA GLU A 227 7.46 14.03 -10.45
C GLU A 227 7.34 12.60 -9.94
N PHE A 228 7.67 12.35 -8.68
CA PHE A 228 7.70 11.01 -8.10
C PHE A 228 6.28 10.54 -7.69
N PRO A 229 5.75 9.43 -8.26
CA PRO A 229 4.35 9.03 -8.05
C PRO A 229 3.92 8.75 -6.60
N HIS A 230 4.86 8.48 -5.71
CA HIS A 230 4.64 8.23 -4.29
C HIS A 230 5.11 9.39 -3.41
N SER A 231 5.40 10.56 -3.97
CA SER A 231 5.50 11.76 -3.16
C SER A 231 4.11 12.27 -2.78
N VAL A 232 4.01 12.92 -1.63
CA VAL A 232 2.76 13.55 -1.18
C VAL A 232 2.34 14.64 -2.14
N ARG A 233 3.28 15.50 -2.57
CA ARG A 233 3.00 16.56 -3.55
C ARG A 233 2.42 16.03 -4.85
N PHE A 234 3.06 15.04 -5.48
CA PHE A 234 2.56 14.48 -6.74
C PHE A 234 1.13 13.95 -6.56
N ALA A 235 0.88 13.20 -5.49
CA ALA A 235 -0.45 12.67 -5.22
C ALA A 235 -1.50 13.79 -5.05
N ILE A 236 -1.17 14.86 -4.33
CA ILE A 236 -2.08 16.01 -4.19
C ILE A 236 -2.31 16.73 -5.51
N ASP A 237 -1.27 16.93 -6.33
CA ASP A 237 -1.39 17.54 -7.65
C ASP A 237 -2.33 16.72 -8.56
N GLN A 238 -2.26 15.38 -8.50
CA GLN A 238 -3.20 14.49 -9.20
C GLN A 238 -4.63 14.57 -8.65
N VAL A 239 -4.81 14.74 -7.34
CA VAL A 239 -6.14 14.95 -6.74
C VAL A 239 -6.75 16.24 -7.25
N VAL A 240 -5.98 17.34 -7.29
CA VAL A 240 -6.45 18.64 -7.78
C VAL A 240 -6.84 18.55 -9.26
N GLU A 241 -6.02 17.92 -10.10
CA GLU A 241 -6.36 17.69 -11.51
C GLU A 241 -7.64 16.87 -11.64
N ALA A 242 -7.76 15.76 -10.92
CA ALA A 242 -8.95 14.91 -11.01
C ALA A 242 -10.23 15.62 -10.52
N LEU A 243 -10.14 16.43 -9.46
CA LEU A 243 -11.26 17.27 -8.98
C LEU A 243 -11.70 18.26 -10.06
N SER A 244 -10.76 18.91 -10.75
CA SER A 244 -11.09 19.89 -11.80
C SER A 244 -11.86 19.29 -12.98
N ARG A 245 -11.81 17.97 -13.14
CA ARG A 245 -12.43 17.22 -14.24
C ARG A 245 -13.82 16.68 -13.90
N VAL A 246 -14.19 16.67 -12.62
CA VAL A 246 -15.48 16.18 -12.12
C VAL A 246 -16.30 17.27 -11.41
N ALA A 247 -15.75 18.48 -11.29
CA ALA A 247 -16.41 19.66 -10.74
C ALA A 247 -17.38 20.32 -11.73
#